data_AF-A0A4U3L2X5-F1
#
_entry.id   AF-A0A4U3L2X5-F1
#
_cell.length_a   1.000
_cell.length_b   1.000
_cell.length_c   1.000
_cell.angle_alpha   90.00
_cell.angle_beta   90.00
_cell.angle_gamma   90.00
#
_symmetry.space_group_name_H-M   'P 1'
#
loop_
_entity.id
_entity.type
_entity.pdbx_description
1 polymer ?
#
loop_
_entity_poly.entity_id
_entity_poly.type
_entity_poly.pdbx_seq_one_letter_code
_entity_poly.pdbx_strand_id
1 'polypeptide(L)'
;MRQIKVLLAVTSLAACFTVTNSCSQKTTPDTASVLGVFVASTPCSEGTRPLPEIPVHADCELIRWNLTLYQNPKTFTPTTYKLRYTYGLAQQGTPGFTGGGTTVEEQGVWKMVNGILSKPDAIIYRLTNNKTNQTIAFLKLSDDLLHLLDTDEHLMIGTAAWTYTLNRISSK
;
A
#
# COMPACT_ATOMS: atom_id res chain seq x y z
N MET A 1 40.37 67.67 -31.19
CA MET A 1 41.40 67.35 -32.20
C MET A 1 41.57 65.84 -32.26
N ARG A 2 41.75 65.32 -33.48
CA ARG A 2 42.19 63.97 -33.90
C ARG A 2 41.23 62.77 -33.75
N GLN A 3 40.61 62.51 -34.89
CA GLN A 3 40.07 61.28 -35.46
C GLN A 3 40.93 60.03 -35.22
N ILE A 4 40.27 58.88 -34.98
CA ILE A 4 40.71 57.56 -35.44
C ILE A 4 39.49 56.80 -35.95
N LYS A 5 39.46 56.55 -37.27
CA LYS A 5 38.58 55.57 -37.92
C LYS A 5 39.28 54.22 -37.84
N VAL A 6 38.58 53.18 -37.38
CA VAL A 6 38.94 51.79 -37.72
C VAL A 6 37.64 51.08 -38.13
N LEU A 7 37.62 50.73 -39.41
CA LEU A 7 36.63 49.91 -40.06
C LEU A 7 37.03 48.45 -39.82
N LEU A 8 36.15 47.64 -39.23
CA LEU A 8 36.33 46.19 -39.11
C LEU A 8 35.04 45.51 -39.53
N ALA A 9 35.06 45.01 -40.76
CA ALA A 9 34.12 44.03 -41.28
C ALA A 9 34.40 42.69 -40.58
N VAL A 10 33.37 42.08 -39.99
CA VAL A 10 33.45 40.71 -39.50
C VAL A 10 32.31 39.92 -40.12
N THR A 11 32.72 38.93 -40.90
CA THR A 11 31.97 37.98 -41.69
C THR A 11 31.09 37.07 -40.85
N SER A 12 29.82 36.95 -41.25
CA SER A 12 28.83 36.02 -40.69
C SER A 12 29.26 34.57 -40.88
N LEU A 13 29.49 33.85 -39.78
CA LEU A 13 29.62 32.40 -39.74
C LEU A 13 28.25 31.81 -39.34
N ALA A 14 27.54 31.23 -40.31
CA ALA A 14 26.29 30.51 -40.04
C ALA A 14 26.61 29.16 -39.39
N ALA A 15 26.36 29.03 -38.09
CA ALA A 15 26.44 27.76 -37.36
C ALA A 15 25.12 26.99 -37.53
N CYS A 16 25.16 25.87 -38.25
CA CYS A 16 24.09 24.88 -38.28
C CYS A 16 23.94 24.24 -36.89
N PHE A 17 22.89 24.61 -36.16
CA PHE A 17 22.46 23.87 -34.99
C PHE A 17 21.73 22.60 -35.46
N THR A 18 22.40 21.46 -35.37
CA THR A 18 21.75 20.15 -35.51
C THR A 18 20.95 19.89 -34.23
N VAL A 19 19.63 19.90 -34.35
CA VAL A 19 18.71 19.49 -33.29
C VAL A 19 18.88 17.99 -33.09
N THR A 20 19.59 17.59 -32.03
CA THR A 20 19.62 16.19 -31.59
C THR A 20 18.24 15.86 -31.02
N ASN A 21 17.46 15.05 -31.73
CA ASN A 21 16.23 14.43 -31.23
C ASN A 21 16.56 13.66 -29.95
N SER A 22 16.25 14.26 -28.80
CA SER A 22 16.26 13.56 -27.53
C SER A 22 15.06 12.61 -27.55
N CYS A 23 15.32 11.33 -27.82
CA CYS A 23 14.33 10.28 -27.66
C CYS A 23 13.90 10.27 -26.20
N SER A 24 12.74 10.87 -25.94
CA SER A 24 11.98 10.69 -24.70
C SER A 24 11.65 9.21 -24.59
N GLN A 25 12.51 8.46 -23.88
CA GLN A 25 12.20 7.09 -23.50
C GLN A 25 11.03 7.17 -22.54
N LYS A 26 9.85 6.95 -23.09
CA LYS A 26 8.62 6.74 -22.36
C LYS A 26 8.84 5.49 -21.51
N THR A 27 9.23 5.69 -20.26
CA THR A 27 9.41 4.63 -19.28
C THR A 27 8.10 3.86 -19.21
N THR A 28 8.08 2.66 -19.77
CA THR A 28 6.98 1.71 -19.57
C THR A 28 6.80 1.59 -18.07
N PRO A 29 5.56 1.67 -17.52
CA PRO A 29 5.36 1.46 -16.10
C PRO A 29 5.96 0.10 -15.77
N ASP A 30 6.95 0.06 -14.87
CA ASP A 30 7.44 -1.21 -14.33
C ASP A 30 6.21 -1.95 -13.81
N THR A 31 5.78 -3.01 -14.50
CA THR A 31 4.61 -3.77 -14.13
C THR A 31 4.85 -4.28 -12.71
N ALA A 32 4.10 -3.76 -11.75
CA ALA A 32 4.32 -4.07 -10.34
C ALA A 32 4.21 -5.59 -10.13
N SER A 33 5.17 -6.15 -9.40
CA SER A 33 5.18 -7.55 -9.01
C SER A 33 4.43 -7.74 -7.69
N VAL A 34 3.82 -8.90 -7.48
CA VAL A 34 3.16 -9.23 -6.20
C VAL A 34 4.25 -9.55 -5.18
N LEU A 35 4.35 -8.75 -4.12
CA LEU A 35 5.16 -9.08 -2.94
C LEU A 35 4.53 -10.29 -2.25
N GLY A 36 3.21 -10.25 -2.01
CA GLY A 36 2.49 -11.31 -1.30
C GLY A 36 0.98 -11.10 -1.24
N VAL A 37 0.26 -12.21 -1.05
CA VAL A 37 -1.17 -12.22 -0.73
C VAL A 37 -1.34 -12.77 0.68
N PHE A 38 -2.02 -12.02 1.54
CA PHE A 38 -2.18 -12.31 2.95
C PHE A 38 -3.67 -12.38 3.32
N VAL A 39 -4.06 -13.39 4.10
CA VAL A 39 -5.45 -13.61 4.49
C VAL A 39 -5.60 -13.78 6.00
N ALA A 40 -6.74 -13.34 6.53
CA ALA A 40 -7.12 -13.55 7.93
C ALA A 40 -8.65 -13.61 8.10
N SER A 41 -9.04 -14.04 9.29
CA SER A 41 -10.37 -13.86 9.86
C SER A 41 -10.19 -13.23 11.24
N THR A 42 -10.76 -12.05 11.45
CA THR A 42 -10.68 -11.31 12.72
C THR A 42 -12.08 -11.03 13.25
N PRO A 43 -12.26 -10.84 14.56
CA PRO A 43 -13.54 -10.36 15.08
C PRO A 43 -13.81 -8.95 14.54
N CYS A 44 -15.07 -8.55 14.54
CA CYS A 44 -15.51 -7.19 14.24
C CYS A 44 -15.72 -6.40 15.54
N SER A 45 -14.63 -5.98 16.17
CA SER A 45 -14.61 -5.28 17.45
C SER A 45 -14.46 -3.76 17.27
N GLU A 46 -14.49 -3.00 18.36
CA GLU A 46 -14.20 -1.56 18.36
C GLU A 46 -12.81 -1.24 17.78
N GLY A 47 -11.83 -2.14 17.96
CA GLY A 47 -10.48 -1.93 17.41
C GLY A 47 -10.35 -2.23 15.91
N THR A 48 -11.13 -3.19 15.39
CA THR A 48 -11.06 -3.54 13.96
C THR A 48 -12.12 -2.84 13.12
N ARG A 49 -13.26 -2.41 13.65
CA ARG A 49 -14.29 -1.72 12.85
C ARG A 49 -13.76 -0.45 12.15
N PRO A 50 -12.94 0.41 12.79
CA PRO A 50 -12.32 1.56 12.14
C PRO A 50 -11.37 1.19 11.01
N LEU A 51 -10.94 -0.07 10.94
CA LEU A 51 -9.97 -0.58 9.99
C LEU A 51 -10.66 -1.67 9.17
N PRO A 52 -11.27 -1.41 8.00
CA PRO A 52 -11.13 -0.23 7.13
C PRO A 52 -12.44 0.58 7.01
N GLU A 53 -12.84 1.27 8.08
CA GLU A 53 -14.05 2.13 8.09
C GLU A 53 -15.39 1.37 7.92
N ILE A 54 -15.55 0.21 8.56
CA ILE A 54 -16.84 -0.48 8.62
C ILE A 54 -17.86 0.40 9.37
N PRO A 55 -19.07 0.65 8.82
CA PRO A 55 -20.07 1.48 9.48
C PRO A 55 -20.43 0.98 10.89
N VAL A 56 -20.48 1.89 11.86
CA VAL A 56 -20.73 1.56 13.28
C VAL A 56 -22.04 0.80 13.49
N HIS A 57 -23.06 1.07 12.68
CA HIS A 57 -24.39 0.46 12.78
C HIS A 57 -24.57 -0.78 11.90
N ALA A 58 -23.52 -1.24 11.22
CA ALA A 58 -23.61 -2.46 10.43
C ALA A 58 -23.56 -3.70 11.34
N ASP A 59 -24.38 -4.70 11.00
CA ASP A 59 -24.30 -6.04 11.59
C ASP A 59 -22.94 -6.66 11.23
N CYS A 60 -22.12 -6.89 12.25
CA CYS A 60 -20.75 -7.29 12.05
C CYS A 60 -20.17 -7.97 13.29
N GLU A 61 -19.84 -9.25 13.13
CA GLU A 61 -19.15 -10.08 14.13
C GLU A 61 -17.80 -10.59 13.62
N LEU A 62 -17.69 -10.80 12.31
CA LEU A 62 -16.52 -11.37 11.64
C LEU A 62 -16.10 -10.46 10.48
N ILE A 63 -14.79 -10.33 10.29
CA ILE A 63 -14.17 -9.73 9.11
C ILE A 63 -13.22 -10.74 8.49
N ARG A 64 -13.34 -10.96 7.18
CA ARG A 64 -12.42 -11.74 6.36
C ARG A 64 -11.59 -10.83 5.50
N TRP A 65 -10.28 -11.04 5.54
CA TRP A 65 -9.29 -10.19 4.90
C TRP A 65 -8.62 -10.92 3.74
N ASN A 66 -8.39 -10.20 2.65
CA ASN A 66 -7.52 -10.60 1.55
C ASN A 66 -6.73 -9.38 1.08
N LEU A 67 -5.48 -9.30 1.51
CA LEU A 67 -4.55 -8.21 1.22
C LEU A 67 -3.50 -8.67 0.21
N THR A 68 -3.43 -8.00 -0.93
CA THR A 68 -2.34 -8.15 -1.90
C THR A 68 -1.43 -6.92 -1.84
N LEU A 69 -0.15 -7.15 -1.60
CA LEU A 69 0.89 -6.12 -1.61
C LEU A 69 1.68 -6.21 -2.91
N TYR A 70 1.90 -5.07 -3.57
CA TYR A 70 2.69 -4.96 -4.79
C TYR A 70 4.00 -4.21 -4.54
N GLN A 71 5.03 -4.55 -5.31
CA GLN A 71 6.34 -3.91 -5.26
C GLN A 71 6.92 -3.73 -6.66
N ASN A 72 7.86 -2.82 -6.80
CA ASN A 72 8.63 -2.70 -8.04
C ASN A 72 9.52 -3.95 -8.20
N PRO A 73 9.49 -4.64 -9.38
CA PRO A 73 10.22 -5.90 -9.57
C PRO A 73 11.74 -5.77 -9.61
N LYS A 74 12.28 -4.57 -9.84
CA LYS A 74 13.73 -4.30 -9.94
C LYS A 74 14.31 -3.78 -8.64
N THR A 75 13.59 -2.86 -7.99
CA THR A 75 14.06 -2.19 -6.76
C THR A 75 13.52 -2.84 -5.50
N PHE A 76 12.53 -3.73 -5.61
CA PHE A 76 11.80 -4.34 -4.49
C PHE A 76 11.16 -3.31 -3.54
N THR A 77 10.95 -2.08 -4.02
CA THR A 77 10.32 -1.02 -3.22
C THR A 77 8.80 -1.18 -3.22
N PRO A 78 8.12 -0.92 -2.08
CA PRO A 78 6.67 -0.88 -1.97
C PRO A 78 6.04 0.02 -3.05
N THR A 79 4.91 -0.41 -3.62
CA THR A 79 4.14 0.39 -4.57
C THR A 79 2.70 0.54 -4.11
N THR A 80 1.81 -0.33 -4.57
CA THR A 80 0.38 -0.28 -4.30
C THR A 80 -0.09 -1.51 -3.53
N TYR A 81 -1.30 -1.44 -3.01
CA TYR A 81 -1.99 -2.59 -2.44
C TYR A 81 -3.39 -2.71 -3.03
N LYS A 82 -3.93 -3.93 -2.94
CA LYS A 82 -5.37 -4.20 -3.05
C LYS A 82 -5.82 -4.90 -1.78
N LEU A 83 -6.87 -4.39 -1.16
CA LEU A 83 -7.50 -5.00 -0.01
C LEU A 83 -8.94 -5.34 -0.37
N ARG A 84 -9.27 -6.62 -0.35
CA ARG A 84 -10.67 -7.09 -0.36
C ARG A 84 -10.99 -7.58 1.03
N TYR A 85 -12.10 -7.11 1.59
CA TYR A 85 -12.59 -7.62 2.86
C TYR A 85 -14.09 -7.89 2.79
N THR A 86 -14.53 -8.89 3.53
CA THR A 86 -15.94 -9.21 3.70
C THR A 86 -16.27 -9.18 5.19
N TYR A 87 -17.32 -8.49 5.58
CA TYR A 87 -17.77 -8.42 6.97
C TYR A 87 -19.24 -8.80 7.12
N GLY A 88 -19.63 -9.25 8.31
CA GLY A 88 -21.02 -9.61 8.61
C GLY A 88 -21.17 -10.49 9.85
N LEU A 89 -22.38 -11.01 10.06
CA LEU A 89 -22.67 -12.02 11.08
C LEU A 89 -22.09 -13.37 10.66
N ALA A 90 -21.44 -14.07 11.58
CA ALA A 90 -20.88 -15.39 11.29
C ALA A 90 -22.01 -16.42 11.07
N GLN A 91 -21.84 -17.32 10.11
CA GLN A 91 -22.76 -18.45 9.96
C GLN A 91 -22.31 -19.61 10.84
N GLN A 92 -23.14 -20.00 11.80
CA GLN A 92 -22.83 -21.09 12.72
C GLN A 92 -22.54 -22.41 11.97
N GLY A 93 -21.48 -23.09 12.41
CA GLY A 93 -21.05 -24.36 11.81
C GLY A 93 -20.41 -24.25 10.43
N THR A 94 -20.19 -23.05 9.89
CA THR A 94 -19.49 -22.85 8.62
C THR A 94 -18.43 -21.77 8.75
N PRO A 95 -17.48 -21.69 7.80
CA PRO A 95 -16.60 -20.54 7.71
C PRO A 95 -17.29 -19.27 7.18
N GLY A 96 -18.54 -19.35 6.69
CA GLY A 96 -19.22 -18.30 5.94
C GLY A 96 -19.91 -17.21 6.77
N PHE A 97 -20.64 -16.36 6.07
CA PHE A 97 -21.47 -15.29 6.65
C PHE A 97 -22.94 -15.59 6.46
N THR A 98 -23.75 -15.26 7.46
CA THR A 98 -25.20 -15.25 7.32
C THR A 98 -25.59 -14.21 6.27
N GLY A 99 -26.33 -14.62 5.24
CA GLY A 99 -26.71 -13.73 4.12
C GLY A 99 -25.55 -13.34 3.20
N GLY A 100 -24.38 -14.00 3.28
CA GLY A 100 -23.23 -13.75 2.40
C GLY A 100 -22.31 -12.61 2.82
N GLY A 101 -22.73 -11.77 3.79
CA GLY A 101 -21.98 -10.63 4.28
C GLY A 101 -21.88 -9.48 3.27
N THR A 102 -21.19 -8.40 3.66
CA THR A 102 -20.89 -7.25 2.80
C THR A 102 -19.43 -7.30 2.38
N THR A 103 -19.18 -7.32 1.07
CA THR A 103 -17.81 -7.28 0.51
C THR A 103 -17.48 -5.89 0.01
N VAL A 104 -16.29 -5.41 0.34
CA VAL A 104 -15.73 -4.15 -0.13
C VAL A 104 -14.32 -4.40 -0.67
N GLU A 105 -13.95 -3.60 -1.67
CA GLU A 105 -12.61 -3.59 -2.27
C GLU A 105 -12.02 -2.19 -2.24
N GLU A 106 -10.79 -2.12 -1.75
CA GLU A 106 -10.02 -0.89 -1.62
C GLU A 106 -8.64 -1.04 -2.23
N GLN A 107 -8.06 0.09 -2.59
CA GLN A 107 -6.72 0.15 -3.13
C GLN A 107 -6.04 1.44 -2.70
N GLY A 108 -4.72 1.38 -2.67
CA GLY A 108 -3.93 2.53 -2.29
C GLY A 108 -2.45 2.29 -2.46
N VAL A 109 -1.66 3.10 -1.77
CA VAL A 109 -0.20 2.93 -1.65
C VAL A 109 0.13 2.28 -0.32
N TRP A 110 1.25 1.58 -0.26
CA TRP A 110 1.78 1.11 1.02
C TRP A 110 3.27 1.42 1.12
N LYS A 111 3.76 1.49 2.35
CA LYS A 111 5.16 1.75 2.67
C LYS A 111 5.63 0.91 3.84
N MET A 112 6.94 0.71 3.92
CA MET A 112 7.61 0.19 5.10
C MET A 112 8.03 1.35 5.99
N VAL A 113 7.74 1.25 7.28
CA VAL A 113 8.15 2.22 8.31
C VAL A 113 8.93 1.45 9.37
N ASN A 114 10.08 1.99 9.78
CA ASN A 114 10.91 1.36 10.79
C ASN A 114 10.56 1.91 12.17
N GLY A 115 10.44 1.00 13.13
CA GLY A 115 10.23 1.26 14.54
C GLY A 115 8.80 1.60 14.92
N ILE A 116 8.43 1.13 16.10
CA ILE A 116 7.33 1.66 16.93
C ILE A 116 7.89 1.98 18.31
N LEU A 117 7.18 2.78 19.11
CA LEU A 117 7.61 3.19 20.47
C LEU A 117 8.10 2.02 21.34
N SER A 118 7.44 0.86 21.23
CA SER A 118 7.77 -0.34 22.01
C SER A 118 8.83 -1.25 21.37
N LYS A 119 9.12 -1.09 20.07
CA LYS A 119 10.03 -1.94 19.29
C LYS A 119 10.70 -1.12 18.15
N PRO A 120 11.86 -0.49 18.40
CA PRO A 120 12.54 0.38 17.43
C PRO A 120 12.99 -0.31 16.13
N ASP A 121 13.24 -1.62 16.19
CA ASP A 121 13.66 -2.41 15.01
C ASP A 121 12.48 -3.07 14.28
N ALA A 122 11.25 -2.82 14.71
CA ALA A 122 10.06 -3.35 14.06
C ALA A 122 9.91 -2.80 12.64
N ILE A 123 9.45 -3.64 11.70
CA ILE A 123 9.07 -3.20 10.36
C ILE A 123 7.54 -3.14 10.31
N ILE A 124 6.99 -1.95 10.07
CA ILE A 124 5.56 -1.72 9.92
C ILE A 124 5.21 -1.56 8.44
N TYR A 125 4.23 -2.31 7.98
CA TYR A 125 3.59 -2.11 6.68
C TYR A 125 2.39 -1.19 6.87
N ARG A 126 2.51 0.04 6.37
CA ARG A 126 1.44 1.05 6.46
C ARG A 126 0.79 1.23 5.10
N LEU A 127 -0.51 0.95 5.04
CA LEU A 127 -1.37 1.12 3.88
C LEU A 127 -2.07 2.46 3.99
N THR A 128 -2.23 3.17 2.87
CA THR A 128 -2.97 4.43 2.80
C THR A 128 -3.93 4.38 1.63
N ASN A 129 -5.23 4.43 1.93
CA ASN A 129 -6.29 4.40 0.92
C ASN A 129 -6.24 5.69 0.07
N ASN A 130 -6.24 5.54 -1.26
CA ASN A 130 -6.11 6.69 -2.17
C ASN A 130 -7.32 7.64 -2.18
N LYS A 131 -8.48 7.19 -1.68
CA LYS A 131 -9.74 7.96 -1.69
C LYS A 131 -10.01 8.60 -0.33
N THR A 132 -9.85 7.83 0.75
CA THR A 132 -10.23 8.28 2.10
C THR A 132 -9.05 8.79 2.92
N ASN A 133 -7.80 8.52 2.49
CA ASN A 133 -6.58 8.70 3.27
C ASN A 133 -6.54 7.90 4.58
N GLN A 134 -7.51 7.00 4.81
CA GLN A 134 -7.48 6.08 5.94
C GLN A 134 -6.22 5.23 5.89
N THR A 135 -5.67 4.95 7.07
CA THR A 135 -4.49 4.10 7.20
C THR A 135 -4.80 2.81 7.94
N ILE A 136 -4.10 1.75 7.54
CA ILE A 136 -4.07 0.46 8.23
C ILE A 136 -2.61 0.09 8.40
N ALA A 137 -2.22 -0.30 9.61
CA ALA A 137 -0.85 -0.65 9.92
C ALA A 137 -0.75 -2.13 10.32
N PHE A 138 0.32 -2.78 9.85
CA PHE A 138 0.64 -4.15 10.23
C PHE A 138 2.08 -4.24 10.70
N LEU A 139 2.32 -4.91 11.83
CA LEU A 139 3.65 -5.35 12.19
C LEU A 139 4.05 -6.55 11.34
N LYS A 140 5.19 -6.45 10.65
CA LYS A 140 5.81 -7.59 9.97
C LYS A 140 6.46 -8.50 11.01
N LEU A 141 5.85 -9.65 11.27
CA LEU A 141 6.38 -10.66 12.18
C LEU A 141 7.41 -11.55 11.49
N SER A 142 7.13 -11.92 10.24
CA SER A 142 8.05 -12.66 9.36
C SER A 142 7.78 -12.29 7.91
N ASP A 143 8.34 -13.01 6.94
CA ASP A 143 7.96 -12.82 5.54
C ASP A 143 6.54 -13.34 5.25
N ASP A 144 6.00 -14.21 6.10
CA ASP A 144 4.72 -14.89 5.89
C ASP A 144 3.62 -14.42 6.85
N LEU A 145 3.96 -13.61 7.84
CA LEU A 145 3.06 -13.21 8.91
C LEU A 145 3.05 -11.70 9.09
N LEU A 146 1.85 -11.12 8.99
CA LEU A 146 1.57 -9.72 9.29
C LEU A 146 0.57 -9.65 10.45
N HIS A 147 0.85 -8.88 11.48
CA HIS A 147 -0.07 -8.70 12.60
C HIS A 147 -0.73 -7.32 12.52
N LEU A 148 -2.07 -7.29 12.49
CA LEU A 148 -2.84 -6.06 12.45
C LEU A 148 -2.59 -5.24 13.73
N LEU A 149 -2.40 -3.94 13.56
CA LEU A 149 -2.29 -2.98 14.64
C LEU A 149 -3.60 -2.19 14.78
N ASP A 150 -3.84 -1.65 15.98
CA ASP A 150 -4.94 -0.71 16.18
C ASP A 150 -4.62 0.67 15.57
N THR A 151 -5.54 1.62 15.73
CA THR A 151 -5.41 2.99 15.22
C THR A 151 -4.26 3.77 15.84
N ASP A 152 -3.78 3.36 17.02
CA ASP A 152 -2.66 3.95 17.75
C ASP A 152 -1.33 3.19 17.49
N GLU A 153 -1.35 2.23 16.57
CA GLU A 153 -0.25 1.33 16.22
C GLU A 153 0.22 0.40 17.36
N HIS A 154 -0.66 0.09 18.31
CA HIS A 154 -0.44 -0.99 19.28
C HIS A 154 -0.82 -2.35 18.72
N LEU A 155 -0.24 -3.40 19.31
CA LEU A 155 -0.55 -4.79 18.94
C LEU A 155 -1.99 -5.12 19.33
N MET A 156 -2.76 -5.64 18.37
CA MET A 156 -4.09 -6.16 18.63
C MET A 156 -4.01 -7.50 19.38
N ILE A 157 -4.45 -7.51 20.63
CA ILE A 157 -4.35 -8.70 21.49
C ILE A 157 -5.52 -9.65 21.23
N GLY A 158 -5.19 -10.83 20.69
CA GLY A 158 -6.13 -11.91 20.44
C GLY A 158 -6.63 -12.63 21.70
N THR A 159 -7.55 -13.57 21.50
CA THR A 159 -8.04 -14.49 22.52
C THR A 159 -7.93 -15.94 22.02
N ALA A 160 -8.40 -16.92 22.80
CA ALA A 160 -8.46 -18.31 22.34
C ALA A 160 -9.31 -18.50 21.08
N ALA A 161 -10.27 -17.61 20.83
CA ALA A 161 -11.17 -17.67 19.67
C ALA A 161 -10.73 -16.77 18.51
N TRP A 162 -9.87 -15.77 18.77
CA TRP A 162 -9.63 -14.68 17.83
C TRP A 162 -8.15 -14.35 17.68
N THR A 163 -7.73 -14.20 16.43
CA THR A 163 -6.39 -13.75 16.05
C THR A 163 -6.48 -12.51 15.16
N TYR A 164 -5.41 -11.74 15.14
CA TYR A 164 -5.25 -10.54 14.32
C TYR A 164 -4.07 -10.68 13.35
N THR A 165 -3.58 -11.91 13.15
CA THR A 165 -2.47 -12.22 12.26
C THR A 165 -2.97 -12.69 10.89
N LEU A 166 -2.51 -12.02 9.84
CA LEU A 166 -2.69 -12.40 8.44
C LEU A 166 -1.54 -13.31 8.02
N ASN A 167 -1.91 -14.40 7.35
CA ASN A 167 -0.99 -15.41 6.85
C ASN A 167 -0.83 -15.24 5.35
N ARG A 168 0.41 -15.32 4.87
CA ARG A 168 0.69 -15.40 3.44
C ARG A 168 0.12 -16.69 2.88
N ILE A 169 -0.50 -16.60 1.72
CA ILE A 169 -0.88 -17.75 0.90
C ILE A 169 -0.03 -17.80 -0.36
N SER A 170 0.37 -19.00 -0.76
CA SER A 170 0.97 -19.21 -2.08
C SER A 170 -0.11 -18.98 -3.15
N SER A 171 0.15 -18.10 -4.12
CA SER A 171 -0.66 -18.10 -5.34
C SER A 171 -0.39 -19.42 -6.07
N LYS A 172 -1.44 -20.24 -6.26
CA LYS A 172 -1.37 -21.39 -7.18
C LYS A 172 -1.31 -20.90 -8.62
#